data_AF-A0A950AU58-F1
#
_entry.id   AF-A0A950AU58-F1
#
_cell.length_a   1.000
_cell.length_b   1.000
_cell.length_c   1.000
_cell.angle_alpha   90.00
_cell.angle_beta   90.00
_cell.angle_gamma   90.00
#
_symmetry.space_group_name_H-M   'P 1'
#
loop_
_entity.id
_entity.type
_entity.pdbx_description
1 polymer ?
#
loop_
_entity_poly.entity_id
_entity_poly.type
_entity_poly.pdbx_seq_one_letter_code
_entity_poly.pdbx_strand_id
1 'polypeptide(L)'
;MTKHRRHPAPIAETSKAPLPALPPHASVGRRWKFRRDLVIYVAHRSGLSQRLLADVFDLPRSTVQSILHKFDKYTARRAVTSSDGDPDVLH
;
A
#
# COMPACT_ATOMS: atom_id res chain seq x y z
N MET A 1 33.22 37.24 -2.58
CA MET A 1 32.82 36.27 -1.53
C MET A 1 31.33 35.99 -1.69
N THR A 2 30.97 35.00 -2.53
CA THR A 2 29.58 34.78 -2.96
C THR A 2 29.04 33.55 -2.25
N LYS A 3 28.03 33.73 -1.40
CA LYS A 3 27.43 32.68 -0.57
C LYS A 3 26.58 31.75 -1.46
N HIS A 4 27.05 30.54 -1.71
CA HIS A 4 26.26 29.48 -2.33
C HIS A 4 25.14 29.05 -1.38
N ARG A 5 23.95 29.65 -1.52
CA ARG A 5 22.71 29.10 -0.95
C ARG A 5 22.41 27.78 -1.68
N ARG A 6 22.69 26.67 -1.01
CA ARG A 6 22.20 25.35 -1.44
C ARG A 6 20.68 25.38 -1.28
N HIS A 7 19.96 25.38 -2.39
CA HIS A 7 18.55 25.04 -2.39
C HIS A 7 18.40 23.57 -1.98
N PRO A 8 17.64 23.23 -0.94
CA PRO A 8 17.20 21.86 -0.75
C PRO A 8 16.26 21.51 -1.91
N ALA A 9 16.56 20.41 -2.60
CA ALA A 9 15.71 19.88 -3.66
C ALA A 9 14.31 19.55 -3.10
N PRO A 10 13.24 19.76 -3.88
CA PRO A 10 11.92 19.27 -3.50
C PRO A 10 11.99 17.75 -3.41
N ILE A 11 11.76 17.25 -2.21
CA ILE A 11 11.63 15.83 -1.91
C ILE A 11 10.54 15.29 -2.83
N ALA A 12 10.94 14.51 -3.82
CA ALA A 12 10.03 13.86 -4.75
C ALA A 12 8.95 13.16 -3.94
N GLU A 13 7.71 13.63 -4.10
CA GLU A 13 6.52 13.04 -3.53
C GLU A 13 6.48 11.59 -4.01
N THR A 14 6.90 10.69 -3.12
CA THR A 14 6.74 9.26 -3.32
C THR A 14 5.24 9.05 -3.43
N SER A 15 4.78 8.85 -4.68
CA SER A 15 3.42 8.45 -5.02
C SER A 15 3.03 7.30 -4.10
N LYS A 16 2.34 7.67 -3.02
CA LYS A 16 1.93 6.77 -1.96
C LYS A 16 0.76 6.03 -2.56
N ALA A 17 1.05 4.95 -3.28
CA ALA A 17 0.05 4.09 -3.88
C ALA A 17 -1.11 3.92 -2.87
N PRO A 18 -2.35 4.27 -3.23
CA PRO A 18 -3.42 4.41 -2.26
C PRO A 18 -3.68 3.06 -1.60
N LEU A 19 -3.23 2.93 -0.35
CA LEU A 19 -3.39 1.71 0.43
C LEU A 19 -4.89 1.39 0.53
N PRO A 20 -5.28 0.11 0.44
CA PRO A 20 -6.68 -0.28 0.59
C PRO A 20 -7.19 0.16 1.96
N ALA A 21 -8.31 0.88 1.96
CA ALA A 21 -8.92 1.42 3.18
C ALA A 21 -9.73 0.33 3.91
N LEU A 22 -9.62 0.30 5.23
CA LEU A 22 -10.40 -0.57 6.10
C LEU A 22 -11.87 -0.11 6.17
N PRO A 23 -12.85 -1.04 6.25
CA PRO A 23 -14.21 -0.67 6.60
C PRO A 23 -14.25 -0.10 8.03
N PRO A 24 -14.93 1.04 8.27
CA PRO A 24 -14.92 1.73 9.57
C PRO A 24 -15.50 0.89 10.71
N HIS A 25 -16.38 -0.08 10.42
CA HIS A 25 -17.07 -0.91 11.42
C HIS A 25 -16.44 -2.29 11.67
N ALA A 26 -15.22 -2.54 11.19
CA ALA A 26 -14.57 -3.82 11.44
C ALA A 26 -14.20 -4.00 12.93
N SER A 27 -14.40 -5.21 13.47
CA SER A 27 -13.95 -5.54 14.82
C SER A 27 -12.43 -5.38 14.97
N VAL A 28 -11.95 -5.15 16.19
CA VAL A 28 -10.52 -4.90 16.49
C VAL A 28 -9.61 -5.99 15.89
N GLY A 29 -9.99 -7.27 16.04
CA GLY A 29 -9.25 -8.39 15.46
C GLY A 29 -9.20 -8.37 13.92
N ARG A 30 -10.31 -7.99 13.25
CA ARG A 30 -10.32 -7.86 11.78
C ARG A 30 -9.47 -6.70 11.30
N ARG A 31 -9.47 -5.57 12.03
CA ARG A 31 -8.60 -4.42 11.73
C ARG A 31 -7.13 -4.79 11.86
N TRP A 32 -6.74 -5.47 12.93
CA TRP A 32 -5.35 -5.89 13.14
C TRP A 32 -4.89 -6.88 12.08
N LYS A 33 -5.71 -7.90 11.78
CA LYS A 33 -5.44 -8.85 10.69
C LYS A 33 -5.23 -8.15 9.35
N PHE A 34 -6.12 -7.22 8.99
CA PHE A 34 -5.98 -6.47 7.74
C PHE A 34 -4.70 -5.64 7.70
N ARG A 35 -4.34 -4.96 8.80
CA ARG A 35 -3.10 -4.17 8.87
C ARG A 35 -1.87 -5.06 8.69
N ARG A 36 -1.84 -6.22 9.35
CA ARG A 36 -0.77 -7.21 9.17
C ARG A 36 -0.68 -7.66 7.71
N ASP A 37 -1.80 -8.03 7.11
CA ASP A 37 -1.84 -8.49 5.72
C ASP A 37 -1.40 -7.37 4.75
N LEU A 38 -1.75 -6.10 5.04
CA LEU A 38 -1.29 -4.93 4.28
C LEU A 38 0.23 -4.71 4.40
N VAL A 39 0.79 -4.82 5.61
CA VAL A 39 2.24 -4.71 5.82
C VAL A 39 2.99 -5.78 5.04
N ILE A 40 2.51 -7.02 5.05
CA ILE A 40 3.06 -8.14 4.25
C ILE A 40 3.07 -7.77 2.77
N TYR A 41 1.97 -7.22 2.25
CA TYR A 41 1.87 -6.82 0.84
C TYR A 41 2.87 -5.72 0.46
N VAL A 42 2.96 -4.66 1.26
CA VAL A 42 3.89 -3.54 1.01
C VAL A 42 5.34 -4.02 1.10
N ALA A 43 5.66 -4.82 2.11
CA ALA A 43 6.98 -5.40 2.30
C ALA A 43 7.42 -6.27 1.10
N HIS A 44 6.52 -7.09 0.57
CA HIS A 44 6.78 -7.88 -0.64
C HIS A 44 7.03 -6.99 -1.87
N ARG A 45 6.24 -5.92 -2.03
CA ARG A 45 6.43 -4.94 -3.12
C ARG A 45 7.76 -4.19 -3.02
N SER A 46 8.30 -4.04 -1.82
CA SER A 46 9.64 -3.48 -1.57
C SER A 46 10.79 -4.46 -1.81
N GLY A 47 10.51 -5.69 -2.27
CA GLY A 47 11.52 -6.68 -2.62
C GLY A 47 11.81 -7.75 -1.56
N LEU A 48 11.05 -7.77 -0.44
CA LEU A 48 11.21 -8.83 0.55
C LEU A 48 10.61 -10.15 0.05
N SER A 49 11.36 -11.24 0.20
CA SER A 49 10.94 -12.56 -0.28
C SER A 49 9.78 -13.12 0.54
N GLN A 50 8.91 -13.92 -0.10
CA GLN A 50 7.81 -14.60 0.59
C GLN A 50 8.28 -15.53 1.72
N ARG A 51 9.49 -16.10 1.60
CA ARG A 51 10.08 -16.95 2.65
C ARG A 51 10.39 -16.12 3.89
N LEU A 52 11.08 -15.00 3.72
CA LEU A 52 11.38 -14.08 4.84
C LEU A 52 10.10 -13.58 5.51
N LEU A 53 9.07 -13.24 4.73
CA LEU A 53 7.79 -12.79 5.28
C LEU A 53 7.04 -13.91 6.02
N ALA A 54 7.10 -15.14 5.53
CA ALA A 54 6.54 -16.30 6.23
C ALA A 54 7.21 -16.49 7.61
N ASP A 55 8.55 -16.38 7.65
CA ASP A 55 9.32 -16.56 8.89
C ASP A 55 9.06 -15.41 9.89
N VAL A 56 9.06 -14.15 9.44
CA VAL A 56 8.88 -12.97 10.32
C VAL A 56 7.48 -12.89 10.91
N PHE A 57 6.45 -13.26 10.14
CA PHE A 57 5.07 -13.17 10.59
C PHE A 57 4.52 -14.47 11.19
N ASP A 58 5.36 -15.51 11.26
CA ASP A 58 4.99 -16.87 11.70
C ASP A 58 3.75 -17.39 10.94
N LEU A 59 3.85 -17.38 9.60
CA LEU A 59 2.78 -17.79 8.70
C LEU A 59 3.27 -18.82 7.69
N PRO A 60 2.42 -19.80 7.31
CA PRO A 60 2.70 -20.65 6.16
C PRO A 60 2.91 -19.83 4.88
N ARG A 61 3.84 -20.24 4.02
CA ARG A 61 4.10 -19.58 2.72
C ARG A 61 2.84 -19.48 1.85
N SER A 62 1.96 -20.49 1.90
CA SER A 62 0.67 -20.50 1.20
C SER A 62 -0.26 -19.37 1.66
N THR A 63 -0.25 -19.06 2.96
CA THR A 63 -1.01 -17.96 3.54
C THR A 63 -0.48 -16.62 3.04
N VAL A 64 0.84 -16.45 3.02
CA VAL A 64 1.49 -15.25 2.48
C VAL A 64 1.11 -15.07 1.00
N GLN A 65 1.22 -16.11 0.18
CA GLN A 65 0.82 -16.06 -1.23
C GLN A 65 -0.66 -15.70 -1.41
N SER A 66 -1.54 -16.23 -0.57
CA SER A 66 -2.98 -15.91 -0.60
C SER A 66 -3.24 -14.45 -0.26
N ILE A 67 -2.50 -13.89 0.70
CA ILE A 67 -2.55 -12.46 1.03
C ILE A 67 -2.12 -11.63 -0.18
N LEU A 68 -0.99 -11.96 -0.81
CA LEU A 68 -0.49 -11.22 -1.97
C LEU A 68 -1.51 -11.21 -3.12
N HIS A 69 -2.04 -12.38 -3.49
CA HIS A 69 -3.09 -12.48 -4.52
C HIS A 69 -4.35 -11.68 -4.17
N LYS A 70 -4.75 -11.68 -2.90
CA LYS A 70 -5.91 -10.90 -2.44
C LYS A 70 -5.67 -9.40 -2.68
N PHE A 71 -4.51 -8.89 -2.31
CA PHE A 71 -4.19 -7.46 -2.44
C PHE A 71 -3.95 -7.02 -3.88
N ASP A 72 -3.38 -7.87 -4.75
CA ASP A 72 -3.27 -7.59 -6.18
C ASP A 72 -4.64 -7.42 -6.85
N LYS A 73 -5.65 -8.20 -6.44
CA LYS A 73 -7.03 -8.02 -6.90
C LYS A 73 -7.65 -6.70 -6.42
N TYR A 74 -7.32 -6.25 -5.20
CA TYR A 74 -7.81 -4.96 -4.69
C TYR A 74 -7.20 -3.77 -5.42
N THR A 75 -5.90 -3.81 -5.69
CA THR A 75 -5.20 -2.73 -6.41
C THR A 75 -5.67 -2.66 -7.87
N ALA A 76 -5.84 -3.81 -8.54
CA ALA A 76 -6.41 -3.87 -9.89
C ALA A 76 -7.83 -3.27 -9.96
N ARG A 77 -8.70 -3.56 -8.98
CA ARG A 77 -10.08 -3.02 -8.95
C ARG A 77 -10.13 -1.50 -8.72
N ARG A 78 -9.21 -0.92 -7.96
CA ARG A 78 -9.14 0.55 -7.75
C ARG A 78 -8.58 1.31 -8.95
N ALA A 79 -7.69 0.69 -9.73
CA ALA A 79 -7.15 1.30 -10.94
C ALA A 79 -8.26 1.54 -12.00
N VAL A 80 -9.24 0.64 -12.08
CA VAL A 80 -10.37 0.76 -13.02
C VAL A 80 -11.34 1.89 -12.64
N THR A 81 -11.49 2.20 -11.34
CA THR A 81 -12.41 3.26 -10.88
C THR A 81 -11.75 4.64 -10.77
N SER A 82 -10.48 4.78 -11.12
CA SER A 82 -9.75 6.07 -11.06
C SER A 82 -9.55 6.70 -12.44
N SER A 83 -10.28 6.21 -13.45
CA SER A 83 -10.21 6.67 -14.84
C SER A 83 -11.57 7.12 -15.38
N ASP A 84 -12.48 7.57 -14.50
CA ASP A 84 -13.79 8.06 -14.92
C ASP A 84 -14.28 9.20 -14.02
N GLY A 85 -14.49 10.37 -14.64
CA GLY A 85 -15.36 11.44 -14.14
C GLY A 85 -14.78 12.40 -13.10
N ASP A 86 -14.09 13.42 -13.57
CA ASP A 86 -14.12 14.78 -12.98
C ASP A 86 -15.51 15.38 -13.32
N PRO A 87 -16.45 15.55 -12.38
CA PRO A 87 -17.60 16.40 -12.63
C PRO A 87 -17.21 17.83 -12.23
N ASP A 88 -16.78 18.58 -13.23
CA ASP A 88 -17.13 19.97 -13.47
C ASP A 88 -17.62 20.72 -12.21
N VAL A 89 -16.67 21.30 -11.48
CA VAL A 89 -16.98 22.41 -10.58
C VAL A 89 -17.13 23.65 -11.46
N LEU A 90 -18.36 23.99 -11.82
CA LEU A 90 -18.70 25.33 -12.23
C LEU A 90 -20.03 25.78 -11.61
N HIS A 91 -19.94 26.96 -11.00
CA HIS A 91 -20.93 27.77 -10.27
C HIS A 91 -22.37 27.75 -10.79
#